data_AF-A0A1B6D6F0-F1
#
_entry.id   AF-A0A1B6D6F0-F1
#
_cell.length_a   1.000
_cell.length_b   1.000
_cell.length_c   1.000
_cell.angle_alpha   90.00
_cell.angle_beta   90.00
_cell.angle_gamma   90.00
#
_symmetry.space_group_name_H-M   'P 1'
#
loop_
_entity.id
_entity.type
_entity.pdbx_description
1 polymer ?
#
loop_
_entity_poly.entity_id
_entity_poly.type
_entity_poly.pdbx_seq_one_letter_code
_entity_poly.pdbx_strand_id
1 'polypeptide(L)'
;IDRIQRVIKEVQSTLVDLKLAIDGTIVMSQGLREALDAMYDARIPARWQKVSWESATLGFWYTELLERDAQFRRWIQNGRPNVFWMTGFFNPQGFLTAMRQE
;
A
#
# COMPACT_ATOMS: atom_id res chain seq x y z
N ILE A 1 -6.40 -0.53 -10.24
CA ILE A 1 -6.83 0.54 -9.31
C ILE A 1 -7.34 -0.08 -8.01
N ASP A 2 -8.25 -1.05 -8.07
CA ASP A 2 -8.84 -1.67 -6.86
C ASP A 2 -7.81 -2.23 -5.87
N ARG A 3 -6.72 -2.85 -6.37
CA ARG A 3 -5.65 -3.37 -5.51
C ARG A 3 -4.96 -2.28 -4.69
N ILE A 4 -4.60 -1.14 -5.30
CA ILE A 4 -3.95 -0.04 -4.56
C ILE A 4 -4.92 0.59 -3.55
N GLN A 5 -6.20 0.71 -3.93
CA GLN A 5 -7.25 1.21 -3.02
C GLN A 5 -7.45 0.29 -1.82
N ARG A 6 -7.39 -1.03 -2.02
CA ARG A 6 -7.43 -2.01 -0.92
C ARG A 6 -6.25 -1.81 0.05
N VAL A 7 -5.03 -1.65 -0.46
CA VAL A 7 -3.85 -1.40 0.40
C VAL A 7 -4.04 -0.12 1.21
N ILE A 8 -4.44 0.99 0.57
CA ILE A 8 -4.66 2.28 1.24
C ILE A 8 -5.71 2.15 2.34
N LYS A 9 -6.83 1.47 2.06
CA LYS A 9 -7.91 1.26 3.04
C LYS A 9 -7.44 0.45 4.25
N GLU A 10 -6.68 -0.63 4.03
CA GLU A 10 -6.13 -1.45 5.12
C GLU A 10 -5.17 -0.65 6.01
N VAL A 11 -4.30 0.17 5.41
CA VAL A 11 -3.40 1.08 6.14
C VAL A 11 -4.19 2.08 6.96
N GLN A 12 -5.14 2.77 6.34
CA GLN A 12 -5.97 3.78 7.00
C GLN A 12 -6.73 3.19 8.18
N SER A 13 -7.40 2.05 8.00
CA SER A 13 -8.13 1.38 9.08
C SER A 13 -7.19 1.03 10.24
N THR A 14 -6.05 0.41 9.94
CA THR A 14 -5.05 0.04 10.96
C THR A 14 -4.57 1.25 11.75
N LEU A 15 -4.25 2.36 11.06
CA LEU A 15 -3.73 3.58 11.70
C LEU A 15 -4.79 4.34 12.50
N VAL A 16 -6.05 4.36 12.04
CA VAL A 16 -7.17 4.96 12.78
C VAL A 16 -7.44 4.16 14.04
N ASP A 17 -7.56 2.83 13.93
CA ASP A 17 -7.81 1.95 15.07
C ASP A 17 -6.66 2.00 16.08
N LEU A 18 -5.41 2.10 15.62
CA LEU A 18 -4.26 2.30 16.51
C LEU A 18 -4.36 3.59 17.32
N LYS A 19 -4.73 4.71 16.69
CA LYS A 19 -4.91 5.98 17.41
C LYS A 19 -6.00 5.86 18.47
N LEU A 20 -7.13 5.27 18.11
CA LEU A 20 -8.25 5.06 19.05
C LEU A 20 -7.87 4.10 20.18
N ALA A 21 -7.07 3.07 19.91
CA ALA A 21 -6.65 2.11 20.92
C ALA A 21 -5.63 2.70 21.89
N ILE A 22 -4.71 3.53 21.40
CA ILE A 22 -3.73 4.26 22.23
C ILE A 22 -4.43 5.26 23.14
N ASP A 23 -5.47 5.94 22.64
CA ASP A 23 -6.30 6.86 23.41
C ASP A 23 -7.26 6.16 24.40
N GLY A 24 -7.32 4.81 24.36
CA GLY A 24 -8.22 4.02 25.22
C GLY A 24 -9.68 4.03 24.79
N THR A 25 -10.01 4.63 23.63
CA THR A 25 -11.36 4.64 23.07
C THR A 25 -11.80 3.25 22.59
N ILE A 26 -10.88 2.43 22.07
CA ILE A 26 -11.14 1.02 21.73
C ILE A 26 -10.10 0.10 22.37
N VAL A 27 -10.39 -1.21 22.42
CA VAL A 27 -9.47 -2.20 22.98
C VAL A 27 -8.27 -2.41 22.04
N MET A 28 -7.06 -2.36 22.60
CA MET A 28 -5.83 -2.76 21.91
C MET A 28 -5.84 -4.26 21.61
N SER A 29 -6.30 -4.63 20.42
CA SER A 29 -6.28 -6.03 19.98
C SER A 29 -4.86 -6.50 19.68
N GLN A 30 -4.65 -7.82 19.72
CA GLN A 30 -3.36 -8.44 19.36
C GLN A 30 -2.85 -7.98 17.98
N GLY A 31 -3.74 -7.90 16.99
CA GLY A 31 -3.36 -7.46 15.64
C GLY A 31 -2.94 -5.99 15.55
N LEU A 32 -3.54 -5.12 16.38
CA LEU A 32 -3.11 -3.72 16.49
C LEU A 32 -1.76 -3.64 17.19
N ARG A 33 -1.57 -4.40 18.29
CA ARG A 33 -0.30 -4.44 19.01
C ARG A 33 0.86 -4.89 18.11
N GLU A 34 0.67 -5.96 17.35
CA GLU A 34 1.65 -6.46 16.37
C GLU A 34 1.97 -5.43 15.28
N ALA A 35 0.97 -4.70 14.80
CA ALA A 35 1.18 -3.64 13.82
C ALA A 35 1.99 -2.49 14.42
N LEU A 36 1.70 -2.09 15.66
CA LEU A 36 2.45 -1.07 16.39
C LEU A 36 3.91 -1.47 16.59
N ASP A 37 4.15 -2.68 17.10
CA ASP A 37 5.51 -3.20 17.34
C ASP A 37 6.30 -3.31 16.03
N ALA A 38 5.68 -3.78 14.94
CA ALA A 38 6.33 -3.80 13.63
C ALA A 38 6.74 -2.39 13.16
N MET A 39 5.85 -1.40 13.29
CA MET A 39 6.17 -0.03 12.89
C MET A 39 7.24 0.60 13.76
N TYR A 40 7.24 0.33 15.06
CA TYR A 40 8.29 0.77 15.99
C TYR A 40 9.66 0.23 15.57
N ASP A 41 9.72 -1.04 15.13
CA ASP A 41 10.93 -1.68 14.61
C ASP A 41 11.26 -1.32 13.14
N ALA A 42 10.58 -0.32 12.55
CA ALA A 42 10.69 0.04 11.13
C ALA A 42 10.39 -1.10 10.13
N ARG A 43 9.63 -2.11 10.56
CA ARG A 43 9.15 -3.23 9.75
C ARG A 43 7.74 -2.98 9.25
N ILE A 44 7.38 -3.60 8.13
CA ILE A 44 6.04 -3.48 7.54
C ILE A 44 5.09 -4.40 8.31
N PRO A 45 3.95 -3.93 8.83
CA PRO A 45 2.94 -4.79 9.45
C PRO A 45 2.53 -5.95 8.54
N ALA A 46 2.42 -7.16 9.10
CA ALA A 46 2.15 -8.38 8.33
C ALA A 46 0.83 -8.31 7.55
N ARG A 47 -0.19 -7.63 8.09
CA ARG A 47 -1.47 -7.41 7.40
C ARG A 47 -1.31 -6.58 6.13
N TRP A 48 -0.43 -5.57 6.15
CA TRP A 48 -0.17 -4.74 4.97
C TRP A 48 0.62 -5.51 3.93
N GLN A 49 1.63 -6.30 4.33
CA GLN A 49 2.40 -7.15 3.40
C GLN A 49 1.48 -8.13 2.64
N LYS A 50 0.54 -8.78 3.34
CA LYS A 50 -0.40 -9.75 2.75
C LYS A 50 -1.24 -9.19 1.58
N VAL A 51 -1.51 -7.90 1.57
CA VAL A 51 -2.34 -7.25 0.54
C VAL A 51 -1.54 -6.40 -0.44
N SER A 52 -0.24 -6.24 -0.21
CA SER A 52 0.63 -5.32 -0.96
C SER A 52 1.77 -6.06 -1.66
N TRP A 53 2.99 -5.54 -1.56
CA TRP A 53 4.22 -6.02 -2.18
C TRP A 53 5.32 -6.14 -1.12
N GLU A 54 6.40 -6.85 -1.48
CA GLU A 54 7.59 -6.95 -0.66
C GLU A 54 8.42 -5.66 -0.74
N SER A 55 8.95 -5.22 0.39
CA SER A 55 9.84 -4.05 0.46
C SER A 55 10.78 -4.19 1.66
N ALA A 56 11.94 -3.54 1.59
CA ALA A 56 13.03 -3.76 2.54
C ALA A 56 12.73 -3.20 3.94
N THR A 57 12.09 -2.04 4.02
CA THR A 57 11.76 -1.36 5.29
C THR A 57 10.40 -0.69 5.17
N LEU A 58 9.82 -0.31 6.30
CA LEU A 58 8.59 0.49 6.32
C LEU A 58 8.75 1.82 5.56
N GLY A 59 9.92 2.46 5.66
CA GLY A 59 10.20 3.72 4.97
C GLY A 59 10.21 3.56 3.45
N PHE A 60 10.89 2.53 2.93
CA PHE A 60 10.86 2.23 1.48
C PHE A 60 9.44 1.87 1.03
N TRP A 61 8.76 1.01 1.78
CA TRP A 61 7.40 0.58 1.47
C TRP A 61 6.43 1.77 1.37
N TYR A 62 6.56 2.74 2.28
CA TYR A 62 5.74 3.95 2.27
C TYR A 62 6.01 4.83 1.05
N THR A 63 7.27 5.04 0.69
CA THR A 63 7.63 5.78 -0.53
C THR A 63 7.06 5.10 -1.77
N GLU A 64 7.21 3.78 -1.88
CA GLU A 64 6.63 3.00 -2.99
C GLU A 64 5.11 3.09 -3.01
N LEU A 65 4.44 3.10 -1.85
CA LEU A 65 2.98 3.26 -1.78
C LEU A 65 2.54 4.59 -2.39
N LEU A 66 3.22 5.69 -2.05
CA LEU A 66 2.95 7.01 -2.59
C LEU A 66 3.20 7.07 -4.11
N GLU A 67 4.32 6.53 -4.56
CA GLU A 67 4.69 6.56 -5.99
C GLU A 67 3.75 5.71 -6.85
N ARG A 68 3.37 4.51 -6.38
CA ARG A 68 2.40 3.64 -7.07
C ARG A 68 1.05 4.31 -7.21
N ASP A 69 0.55 4.89 -6.11
CA ASP A 69 -0.70 5.61 -6.11
C ASP A 69 -0.65 6.87 -7.01
N ALA A 70 0.44 7.64 -6.95
CA ALA A 70 0.64 8.81 -7.82
C ALA A 70 0.63 8.44 -9.31
N GLN A 71 1.27 7.32 -9.71
CA GLN A 71 1.21 6.84 -11.09
C GLN A 71 -0.24 6.59 -11.53
N PHE A 72 -1.03 5.85 -10.75
CA PHE A 72 -2.41 5.54 -11.11
C PHE A 72 -3.30 6.78 -11.12
N ARG A 73 -3.16 7.68 -10.14
CA ARG A 73 -3.93 8.93 -10.12
C ARG A 73 -3.62 9.81 -11.32
N ARG A 74 -2.34 9.99 -11.66
CA ARG A 74 -1.92 10.76 -12.85
C ARG A 74 -2.48 10.15 -14.13
N TRP A 75 -2.44 8.83 -14.28
CA TRP A 75 -3.02 8.16 -15.44
C TRP A 75 -4.54 8.42 -15.52
N ILE A 76 -5.28 8.26 -14.43
CA ILE A 76 -6.73 8.48 -14.42
C ILE A 76 -7.09 9.93 -14.76
N GLN A 77 -6.35 10.90 -14.21
CA GLN A 77 -6.66 12.32 -14.32
C GLN A 77 -6.21 12.93 -15.65
N ASN A 78 -5.03 12.54 -16.14
CA ASN A 78 -4.38 13.18 -17.29
C ASN A 78 -4.36 12.30 -18.54
N GLY A 79 -4.95 11.10 -18.48
CA GLY A 79 -4.87 10.11 -19.54
C GLY A 79 -3.56 9.32 -19.51
N ARG A 80 -3.38 8.48 -20.53
CA ARG A 80 -2.27 7.53 -20.60
C ARG A 80 -0.91 8.23 -20.63
N PRO A 81 0.01 7.93 -19.69
CA PRO A 81 1.35 8.53 -19.69
C PRO A 81 2.22 7.96 -20.83
N ASN A 82 3.22 8.73 -21.25
CA ASN A 82 4.21 8.32 -22.24
C ASN A 82 5.16 7.23 -21.73
N VAL A 83 5.36 7.18 -20.41
CA VAL A 83 6.23 6.20 -19.74
C VAL A 83 5.54 5.66 -18.50
N PHE A 84 5.80 4.38 -18.21
CA PHE A 84 5.24 3.68 -17.07
C PHE A 84 6.36 3.16 -16.18
N TRP A 85 6.22 3.35 -14.86
CA TRP A 85 7.05 2.68 -13.89
C TRP A 85 6.57 1.24 -13.71
N MET A 86 7.24 0.33 -14.41
CA MET A 86 6.78 -1.06 -14.56
C MET A 86 6.73 -1.81 -13.22
N THR A 87 7.72 -1.65 -12.35
CA THR A 87 7.72 -2.28 -11.02
C THR A 87 6.67 -1.69 -10.09
N GLY A 88 6.11 -0.53 -10.43
CA GLY A 88 4.96 0.10 -9.77
C GLY A 88 3.63 -0.63 -9.98
N PHE A 89 3.54 -1.54 -10.94
CA PHE A 89 2.36 -2.38 -11.13
C PHE A 89 2.34 -3.60 -10.21
N PHE A 90 1.13 -4.04 -9.83
CA PHE A 90 0.93 -5.33 -9.16
C PHE A 90 1.10 -6.53 -10.11
N ASN A 91 0.92 -6.32 -11.42
CA ASN A 91 1.10 -7.34 -12.45
C ASN A 91 1.65 -6.70 -13.74
N PRO A 92 2.97 -6.42 -13.82
CA PRO A 92 3.57 -5.82 -15.00
C PRO A 92 3.47 -6.69 -16.25
N GLN A 93 3.50 -8.03 -16.11
CA GLN A 93 3.39 -8.96 -17.24
C GLN A 93 1.98 -8.93 -17.87
N GLY A 94 0.94 -8.88 -17.02
CA GLY A 94 -0.44 -8.69 -17.48
C GLY A 94 -0.62 -7.37 -18.22
N PHE A 95 0.02 -6.30 -17.74
CA PHE A 95 0.01 -5.01 -18.44
C PHE A 95 0.68 -5.10 -19.82
N LEU A 96 1.88 -5.69 -19.92
CA LEU A 96 2.57 -5.88 -21.21
C LEU A 96 1.76 -6.75 -22.19
N THR A 97 1.07 -7.77 -21.68
CA THR A 97 0.19 -8.61 -22.50
C THR A 97 -1.00 -7.82 -23.06
N ALA A 98 -1.66 -7.02 -22.22
CA ALA A 98 -2.77 -6.16 -22.64
C ALA A 98 -2.30 -5.12 -23.67
N MET A 99 -1.13 -4.52 -23.43
CA MET A 99 -0.49 -3.57 -24.33
C MET A 99 -0.17 -4.12 -25.73
N ARG A 100 0.05 -5.43 -25.84
CA ARG A 100 0.29 -6.09 -27.13
C ARG A 100 -1.00 -6.38 -27.90
N GLN A 101 -2.15 -6.32 -27.23
CA GLN A 101 -3.47 -6.61 -27.79
C GLN A 101 -4.21 -5.33 -28.23
N GLU A 102 -3.76 -4.16 -27.78
CA GLU A 102 -4.13 -2.85 -28.35
C GLU A 102 -3.45 -2.63 -29.71
#